data_AF-A0A972BNB1-F1
#
_entry.id   AF-A0A972BNB1-F1
#
_cell.length_a   1.000
_cell.length_b   1.000
_cell.length_c   1.000
_cell.angle_alpha   90.00
_cell.angle_beta   90.00
_cell.angle_gamma   90.00
#
_symmetry.space_group_name_H-M   'P 1'
#
loop_
_entity.id
_entity.type
_entity.pdbx_description
1 polymer ?
#
loop_
_entity_poly.entity_id
_entity_poly.type
_entity_poly.pdbx_seq_one_letter_code
_entity_poly.pdbx_strand_id
1 'polypeptide(L)'
;MVKLYLSLSILIGFSSLLEILNDLLNDKKDVKKWLVEFTSNLLLSTFLIFLSLRLAIPLYYAVIIYFGSKIFDIIGKIRYFLLQE
;
A
#
# COMPACT_ATOMS: atom_id res chain seq x y z
N MET A 1 -18.60 -8.10 6.13
CA MET A 1 -17.88 -6.92 6.65
C MET A 1 -16.49 -7.25 7.19
N VAL A 2 -16.34 -8.09 8.24
CA VAL A 2 -15.01 -8.42 8.83
C VAL A 2 -13.99 -8.92 7.79
N LYS A 3 -14.41 -9.80 6.87
CA LYS A 3 -13.55 -10.30 5.78
C LYS A 3 -13.01 -9.19 4.87
N LEU A 4 -13.84 -8.19 4.52
CA LEU A 4 -13.44 -7.08 3.66
C LEU A 4 -12.40 -6.19 4.33
N TYR A 5 -12.61 -5.80 5.60
CA TYR A 5 -11.65 -4.98 6.32
C TYR A 5 -10.33 -5.70 6.53
N LEU A 6 -10.37 -6.99 6.86
CA LEU A 6 -9.16 -7.79 6.98
C LEU A 6 -8.39 -7.84 5.64
N SER A 7 -9.09 -8.09 4.53
CA SER A 7 -8.47 -8.07 3.20
C SER A 7 -7.86 -6.72 2.85
N LEU A 8 -8.52 -5.61 3.18
CA LEU A 8 -7.99 -4.26 2.94
C LEU A 8 -6.77 -3.97 3.81
N SER A 9 -6.81 -4.33 5.09
CA SER A 9 -5.66 -4.17 5.99
C SER A 9 -4.45 -5.00 5.52
N ILE A 10 -4.68 -6.23 5.07
CA ILE A 10 -3.64 -7.07 4.47
C ILE A 10 -3.09 -6.41 3.20
N LEU A 11 -3.96 -5.88 2.33
CA LEU A 11 -3.55 -5.23 1.08
C LEU A 11 -2.68 -4.00 1.35
N ILE A 12 -3.09 -3.12 2.27
CA ILE A 12 -2.34 -1.93 2.67
C ILE A 12 -0.98 -2.34 3.26
N GLY A 13 -0.98 -3.25 4.23
CA GLY A 13 0.26 -3.71 4.88
C GLY A 13 1.21 -4.40 3.91
N PHE A 14 0.69 -5.26 3.03
CA PHE A 14 1.48 -5.96 2.02
C PHE A 14 2.14 -5.00 1.03
N SER A 15 1.43 -3.95 0.60
CA SER A 15 2.02 -2.93 -0.28
C SER A 15 3.22 -2.23 0.35
N SER A 16 3.17 -1.93 1.66
CA SER A 16 4.28 -1.30 2.37
C SER A 16 5.45 -2.25 2.62
N LEU A 17 5.19 -3.54 2.83
CA LEU A 17 6.24 -4.55 2.92
C LEU A 17 7.03 -4.66 1.60
N LEU A 18 6.33 -4.65 0.46
CA LEU A 18 6.99 -4.67 -0.86
C LEU A 18 7.82 -3.42 -1.11
N GLU A 19 7.37 -2.26 -0.63
CA GLU A 19 8.10 -1.01 -0.78
C GLU A 19 9.41 -0.99 0.03
N ILE A 20 9.35 -1.50 1.27
CA ILE A 20 10.53 -1.72 2.10
C ILE A 20 11.49 -2.67 1.40
N LEU A 21 10.99 -3.78 0.82
CA LEU A 21 11.80 -4.73 0.06
C LEU A 21 12.48 -4.07 -1.14
N ASN A 22 11.75 -3.27 -1.93
CA ASN A 22 12.32 -2.54 -3.05
C ASN A 22 13.40 -1.56 -2.60
N ASP A 23 13.15 -0.80 -1.53
CA ASP A 23 14.11 0.17 -1.02
C ASP A 23 15.38 -0.53 -0.47
N LEU A 24 15.23 -1.70 0.17
CA LEU A 24 16.36 -2.54 0.59
C LEU A 24 17.21 -3.03 -0.60
N LEU A 25 16.58 -3.43 -1.71
CA LEU A 25 17.28 -3.85 -2.94
C LEU A 25 18.04 -2.70 -3.60
N ASN A 26 17.55 -1.46 -3.45
CA ASN A 26 18.16 -0.26 -4.03
C ASN A 26 19.14 0.45 -3.07
N ASP A 27 19.54 -0.19 -1.96
CA ASP A 27 20.37 0.39 -0.88
C ASP A 27 19.83 1.72 -0.29
N LYS A 28 18.53 1.96 -0.41
CA LYS A 28 17.85 3.14 0.15
C LYS A 28 17.28 2.78 1.52
N LYS A 29 18.02 3.09 2.58
CA LYS A 29 17.60 2.78 3.96
C LYS A 29 17.16 4.04 4.69
N ASP A 30 15.95 4.52 4.41
CA ASP A 30 15.33 5.60 5.17
C ASP A 30 14.10 5.08 5.94
N VAL A 31 14.36 4.62 7.16
CA VAL A 31 13.32 4.10 8.07
C VAL A 31 12.27 5.17 8.39
N LYS A 32 12.66 6.45 8.44
CA LYS A 32 11.74 7.55 8.71
C LYS A 32 10.77 7.72 7.54
N LYS A 33 11.26 7.64 6.31
CA LYS A 33 10.42 7.64 5.10
C LYS A 33 9.40 6.50 5.15
N TRP A 34 9.81 5.27 5.44
CA TRP A 34 8.90 4.12 5.50
C TRP A 34 7.81 4.28 6.55
N LEU A 35 8.17 4.77 7.74
CA LEU A 35 7.22 4.96 8.82
C LEU A 35 6.17 6.02 8.45
N VAL A 36 6.61 7.16 7.92
CA VAL A 36 5.71 8.24 7.47
C VAL A 36 4.80 7.72 6.36
N GLU A 37 5.35 7.06 5.35
CA GLU A 37 4.58 6.55 4.23
C GLU A 37 3.55 5.49 4.63
N PHE A 38 3.93 4.53 5.48
CA PHE A 38 3.01 3.51 5.99
C PHE A 38 1.89 4.15 6.83
N THR A 39 2.23 5.00 7.80
CA THR A 39 1.24 5.60 8.69
C THR A 39 0.29 6.54 7.94
N SER A 40 0.80 7.38 7.04
CA SER A 40 -0.04 8.27 6.24
C SER A 40 -1.00 7.48 5.33
N ASN A 41 -0.51 6.46 4.64
CA ASN A 41 -1.33 5.62 3.77
C ASN A 41 -2.38 4.83 4.55
N LEU A 42 -2.02 4.27 5.71
CA LEU A 42 -2.93 3.52 6.57
C LEU A 42 -4.03 4.43 7.13
N LEU A 43 -3.68 5.65 7.55
CA LEU A 43 -4.65 6.63 8.07
C LEU A 43 -5.63 7.06 6.97
N LEU A 44 -5.14 7.43 5.78
CA LEU A 44 -5.99 7.80 4.64
C LEU A 44 -6.94 6.65 4.24
N SER A 45 -6.41 5.43 4.18
CA SER A 45 -7.20 4.26 3.81
C SER A 45 -8.30 3.98 4.81
N THR A 46 -7.95 4.00 6.09
CA THR A 46 -8.91 3.80 7.19
C THR A 46 -9.99 4.87 7.14
N PHE A 47 -9.61 6.13 6.86
CA PHE A 47 -10.56 7.23 6.69
C PHE A 47 -11.52 6.99 5.51
N LEU A 48 -11.02 6.61 4.33
CA LEU A 48 -11.87 6.32 3.15
C LEU A 48 -12.80 5.12 3.39
N ILE A 49 -12.29 4.07 4.03
CA ILE A 49 -13.07 2.90 4.41
C ILE A 49 -14.18 3.30 5.39
N PHE A 50 -13.86 4.10 6.41
CA PHE A 50 -14.84 4.62 7.36
C PHE A 50 -15.90 5.49 6.67
N LEU A 51 -15.47 6.39 5.77
CA LEU A 51 -16.37 7.26 5.03
C LEU A 51 -17.29 6.47 4.10
N SER A 52 -16.80 5.36 3.55
CA SER A 52 -17.62 4.44 2.74
C SER A 52 -18.86 3.97 3.49
N LEU A 53 -18.69 3.67 4.78
CA LEU A 53 -19.77 3.19 5.64
C LEU A 53 -20.77 4.29 5.99
N ARG A 54 -20.27 5.51 6.18
CA ARG A 54 -21.10 6.67 6.54
C ARG A 54 -21.93 7.18 5.37
N LEU A 55 -21.36 7.17 4.17
CA LEU A 55 -22.01 7.69 2.96
C LEU A 55 -22.82 6.63 2.20
N ALA A 56 -22.72 5.35 2.57
CA ALA A 56 -23.24 4.22 1.80
C ALA A 56 -22.76 4.18 0.33
N ILE A 57 -21.57 4.76 0.07
CA ILE A 57 -20.89 4.76 -1.22
C ILE A 57 -19.64 3.88 -1.07
N PRO A 58 -19.30 3.00 -2.03
CA PRO A 58 -18.20 2.07 -1.87
C PRO A 58 -16.81 2.71 -2.12
N LEU A 59 -16.44 3.72 -1.32
CA LEU A 59 -15.15 4.43 -1.43
C LEU A 59 -13.94 3.55 -1.11
N TYR A 60 -14.14 2.39 -0.46
CA TYR A 60 -13.10 1.40 -0.25
C TYR A 60 -12.53 0.85 -1.57
N TYR A 61 -13.23 0.97 -2.70
CA TYR A 61 -12.66 0.65 -4.01
C TYR A 61 -11.47 1.55 -4.38
N ALA A 62 -11.47 2.82 -3.95
CA ALA A 62 -10.33 3.71 -4.16
C ALA A 62 -9.07 3.19 -3.45
N VAL A 63 -9.24 2.64 -2.24
CA VAL A 63 -8.17 1.96 -1.49
C VAL A 63 -7.67 0.75 -2.27
N ILE A 64 -8.58 -0.12 -2.75
CA ILE A 64 -8.21 -1.30 -3.53
C ILE A 64 -7.41 -0.92 -4.78
N ILE A 65 -7.89 0.06 -5.54
CA ILE A 65 -7.24 0.49 -6.79
C ILE A 65 -5.86 1.10 -6.50
N TYR A 66 -5.77 2.01 -5.52
CA TYR A 66 -4.51 2.65 -5.17
C TYR A 66 -3.46 1.62 -4.74
N PHE A 67 -3.74 0.79 -3.74
CA PHE A 67 -2.77 -0.20 -3.27
C PHE A 67 -2.53 -1.32 -4.28
N GLY A 68 -3.55 -1.73 -5.03
CA GLY A 68 -3.41 -2.66 -6.14
C GLY A 68 -2.41 -2.15 -7.17
N SER A 69 -2.60 -0.91 -7.67
CA SER A 69 -1.68 -0.27 -8.62
C SER A 69 -0.26 -0.11 -8.04
N LYS A 70 -0.14 0.26 -6.77
CA LYS A 70 1.13 0.44 -6.07
C LYS A 70 1.94 -0.87 -6.03
N ILE A 71 1.28 -2.01 -5.81
CA ILE A 71 1.93 -3.34 -5.87
C ILE A 71 2.53 -3.58 -7.26
N PHE A 72 1.76 -3.34 -8.33
CA PHE A 72 2.25 -3.52 -9.70
C PHE A 72 3.44 -2.61 -10.02
N ASP A 73 3.39 -1.35 -9.57
CA ASP A 73 4.48 -0.39 -9.76
C ASP A 73 5.76 -0.82 -9.03
N ILE A 74 5.66 -1.25 -7.78
CA ILE A 74 6.81 -1.74 -7.00
C ILE A 74 7.41 -3.00 -7.64
N ILE A 75 6.57 -3.97 -8.04
CA ILE A 75 7.05 -5.16 -8.74
C ILE A 75 7.74 -4.76 -10.07
N GLY A 76 7.21 -3.76 -10.77
CA GLY A 76 7.83 -3.20 -11.97
C GLY A 76 9.24 -2.65 -11.71
N LYS A 77 9.42 -1.89 -10.62
CA LYS A 77 10.71 -1.36 -10.17
C LYS A 77 11.71 -2.45 -9.80
N ILE A 78 11.26 -3.45 -9.03
CA ILE A 78 12.10 -4.61 -8.66
C ILE A 78 12.52 -5.38 -9.91
N ARG A 79 11.60 -5.64 -10.83
CA ARG A 79 11.92 -6.33 -12.10
C ARG A 79 12.92 -5.52 -12.93
N TYR A 80 12.75 -4.20 -13.01
CA TYR A 80 13.68 -3.34 -13.73
C TYR A 80 15.08 -3.41 -13.11
N PHE A 81 15.20 -3.29 -11.79
CA PHE A 81 16.46 -3.44 -11.07
C PHE A 81 17.16 -4.78 -11.39
N LEU A 82 16.43 -5.90 -11.31
CA LEU A 82 16.96 -7.24 -11.58
C LEU A 82 17.39 -7.48 -13.04
N LEU A 83 16.92 -6.68 -13.99
CA LEU A 83 17.29 -6.79 -15.41
C LEU A 83 18.47 -5.87 -15.79
N GLN A 84 18.84 -4.95 -14.91
CA GLN A 84 19.97 -4.04 -15.11
C GLN A 84 21.29 -4.57 -14.52
N GLU A 85 21.21 -5.56 -13.64
CA GLU A 85 22.34 -6.41 -13.23
C GLU A 85 22.58 -7.55 -14.21
#